data_AF-A0A954YVV0-F1
#
_entry.id   AF-A0A954YVV0-F1
#
_cell.length_a   1.000
_cell.length_b   1.000
_cell.length_c   1.000
_cell.angle_alpha   90.00
_cell.angle_beta   90.00
_cell.angle_gamma   90.00
#
_symmetry.space_group_name_H-M   'P 1'
#
loop_
_entity.id
_entity.type
_entity.pdbx_description
1 polymer ?
#
loop_
_entity_poly.entity_id
_entity_poly.type
_entity_poly.pdbx_seq_one_letter_code
_entity_poly.pdbx_strand_id
1 'polypeptide(L)'
;MKSPHRSILRPALVIAGLSMLAVATQHSRAEEPAATPPTTDKWAKHYYERVAQFESENVAPGGVVLVGSSHIEGLDAKRWLPRWSIVNRGISSDRIGIGERGILHRLDCSVFDCAPSVIVLQNGANDIGELWRNGTPTIDEIEACYRKVVETIRKRLPDVPFIIAGVKPTRDKYAGLVPLLKDFNARLPKIASDNGCSFVDVYDELTDDEGMLAKEYSRDGLHLTDAGYAIWAKHIDAAIETASKRGGEPILPDNAKQEPESSLLWYDAKLLDVEGKGFSDTEIFYERLPARALPDVTDMVRTLSKRTAGIAIRFETDSKTIGAIWDGGGAMNHMAATGNSGLDLYAKRGGKWEFVAVGKPTTQRTTVTLKGNLSGEMTEYLLYLPLYNGVTELLIGVEKDAKLIKPAPRPADRIKPIVFYGTSITQGGCASRSGMCHPAILGRWFDREVINLGFSGSGKMEPIMAELLGEIDASVYVLECLPNMTTEMVTERVVPFVHILRKARPDTPILMVESPLELPNRAGNKELKDAFKTLTAEGQTRLYYLLGQSQLAGEENGTVDGVHPTDLGFHRMAVAYKPVLGAILATQDK
;
A
#
# COMPACT_ATOMS: atom_id res chain seq x y z
N MET A 1 34.29 24.10 -83.61
CA MET A 1 35.51 23.39 -83.19
C MET A 1 35.49 23.20 -81.67
N LYS A 2 35.68 21.95 -81.24
CA LYS A 2 36.07 21.43 -79.90
C LYS A 2 35.18 21.65 -78.67
N SER A 3 34.59 20.52 -78.25
CA SER A 3 34.21 20.09 -76.89
C SER A 3 35.43 20.08 -75.93
N PRO A 4 35.26 20.09 -74.59
CA PRO A 4 34.98 18.83 -73.88
C PRO A 4 33.89 18.90 -72.79
N HIS A 5 33.22 17.75 -72.66
CA HIS A 5 32.40 17.23 -71.58
C HIS A 5 32.65 17.74 -70.16
N ARG A 6 31.57 18.05 -69.43
CA ARG A 6 31.45 17.77 -68.00
C ARG A 6 30.15 17.02 -67.70
N SER A 7 30.35 15.85 -67.12
CA SER A 7 29.37 14.84 -66.72
C SER A 7 28.49 15.31 -65.56
N ILE A 8 27.19 15.04 -65.68
CA ILE A 8 26.19 15.13 -64.62
C ILE A 8 26.41 13.93 -63.67
N LEU A 9 26.86 14.20 -62.45
CA LEU A 9 26.87 13.23 -61.36
C LEU A 9 25.49 13.23 -60.68
N ARG A 10 24.75 12.13 -60.85
CA ARG A 10 23.61 11.77 -60.00
C ARG A 10 24.16 11.35 -58.62
N PRO A 11 23.67 11.88 -57.49
CA PRO A 11 23.89 11.21 -56.21
C PRO A 11 23.04 9.94 -56.19
N ALA A 12 23.72 8.80 -56.02
CA ALA A 12 23.10 7.50 -55.83
C ALA A 12 22.27 7.52 -54.54
N LEU A 13 21.05 6.99 -54.67
CA LEU A 13 20.15 6.68 -53.57
C LEU A 13 20.81 5.59 -52.70
N VAL A 14 21.40 5.96 -51.57
CA VAL A 14 21.82 4.99 -50.55
C VAL A 14 20.56 4.53 -49.83
N ILE A 15 20.00 3.42 -50.28
CA ILE A 15 19.06 2.63 -49.50
C ILE A 15 19.90 1.97 -48.39
N ALA A 16 19.94 2.61 -47.23
CA ALA A 16 20.40 1.95 -46.01
C ALA A 16 19.31 0.93 -45.63
N GLY A 17 19.49 -0.31 -46.08
CA GLY A 17 18.73 -1.44 -45.58
C GLY A 17 18.97 -1.53 -44.07
N LEU A 18 17.93 -1.28 -43.27
CA LEU A 18 17.90 -1.71 -41.89
C LEU A 18 17.91 -3.24 -41.89
N SER A 19 19.10 -3.82 -41.86
CA SER A 19 19.31 -5.16 -41.33
C SER A 19 18.79 -5.14 -39.89
N MET A 20 17.69 -5.84 -39.63
CA MET A 20 17.31 -6.25 -38.28
C MET A 20 18.53 -6.94 -37.68
N LEU A 21 19.27 -6.24 -36.80
CA LEU A 21 20.04 -6.92 -35.78
C LEU A 21 18.99 -7.55 -34.87
N ALA A 22 18.60 -8.78 -35.18
CA ALA A 22 18.21 -9.70 -34.12
C ALA A 22 19.41 -9.72 -33.17
N VAL A 23 19.28 -9.06 -32.02
CA VAL A 23 20.08 -9.41 -30.86
C VAL A 23 19.60 -10.81 -30.51
N ALA A 24 20.18 -11.81 -31.17
CA ALA A 24 20.21 -13.16 -30.67
C ALA A 24 20.89 -13.02 -29.32
N THR A 25 20.08 -13.02 -28.25
CA THR A 25 20.59 -13.38 -26.95
C THR A 25 21.35 -14.68 -27.19
N GLN A 26 22.67 -14.64 -26.97
CA GLN A 26 23.43 -15.86 -26.80
C GLN A 26 22.73 -16.58 -25.65
N HIS A 27 21.82 -17.50 -26.00
CA HIS A 27 21.51 -18.61 -25.14
C HIS A 27 22.88 -19.22 -24.91
N SER A 28 23.43 -19.02 -23.70
CA SER A 28 24.53 -19.85 -23.27
C SER A 28 24.03 -21.26 -23.52
N ARG A 29 24.78 -21.97 -24.35
CA ARG A 29 24.62 -23.40 -24.57
C ARG A 29 24.38 -24.01 -23.18
N ALA A 30 23.23 -24.64 -22.98
CA ALA A 30 22.96 -25.35 -21.72
C ALA A 30 24.20 -26.18 -21.42
N GLU A 31 24.91 -25.84 -20.34
CA GLU A 31 25.93 -26.72 -19.81
C GLU A 31 25.25 -28.06 -19.58
N GLU A 32 25.93 -29.16 -19.94
CA GLU A 32 25.43 -30.48 -19.56
C GLU A 32 25.09 -30.44 -18.06
N PRO A 33 23.93 -30.97 -17.64
CA PRO A 33 23.54 -30.93 -16.23
C PRO A 33 24.71 -31.48 -15.41
N ALA A 34 25.17 -30.67 -14.46
CA ALA A 34 26.32 -31.03 -13.64
C ALA A 34 26.09 -32.42 -13.05
N ALA A 35 27.06 -33.32 -13.22
CA ALA A 35 26.96 -34.68 -12.70
C ALA A 35 26.64 -34.60 -11.20
N THR A 36 25.60 -35.33 -10.79
CA THR A 36 25.14 -35.39 -9.40
C THR A 36 26.35 -35.66 -8.48
N PRO A 37 26.61 -34.83 -7.45
CA PRO A 37 27.73 -35.08 -6.54
C PRO A 37 27.62 -36.50 -5.97
N PRO A 38 28.70 -37.31 -5.98
CA PRO A 38 28.65 -38.64 -5.43
C PRO A 38 28.35 -38.58 -3.93
N THR A 39 27.18 -39.05 -3.53
CA THR A 39 26.72 -39.07 -2.13
C THR A 39 26.07 -40.41 -1.78
N THR A 40 26.34 -40.91 -0.58
CA THR A 40 25.67 -42.08 -0.01
C THR A 40 24.41 -41.71 0.78
N ASP A 41 24.16 -40.41 1.01
CA ASP A 41 22.91 -39.94 1.63
C ASP A 41 21.79 -39.95 0.59
N LYS A 42 20.80 -40.83 0.80
CA LYS A 42 19.64 -40.98 -0.07
C LYS A 42 18.86 -39.67 -0.25
N TRP A 43 18.83 -38.79 0.76
CA TRP A 43 18.09 -37.53 0.69
C TRP A 43 18.85 -36.46 -0.09
N ALA A 44 20.18 -36.43 0.05
CA ALA A 44 21.02 -35.60 -0.81
C ALA A 44 20.92 -36.05 -2.27
N LYS A 45 20.94 -37.37 -2.52
CA LYS A 45 20.73 -37.92 -3.86
C LYS A 45 19.37 -37.51 -4.45
N HIS A 46 18.28 -37.71 -3.70
CA HIS A 46 16.93 -37.29 -4.13
C HIS A 46 16.86 -35.79 -4.43
N TYR A 47 17.49 -34.95 -3.60
CA TYR A 47 17.56 -33.51 -3.82
C TYR A 47 18.18 -33.17 -5.17
N TYR A 48 19.38 -33.69 -5.46
CA TYR A 48 20.07 -33.36 -6.72
C TYR A 48 19.36 -33.95 -7.94
N GLU A 49 18.74 -35.13 -7.83
CA GLU A 49 17.91 -35.71 -8.89
C GLU A 49 16.70 -34.82 -9.21
N ARG A 50 16.03 -34.28 -8.19
CA ARG A 50 14.88 -33.36 -8.38
C ARG A 50 15.32 -32.00 -8.92
N VAL A 51 16.47 -31.48 -8.49
CA VAL A 51 17.03 -30.23 -9.05
C VAL A 51 17.35 -30.40 -10.53
N ALA A 52 18.05 -31.47 -10.91
CA ALA A 52 18.34 -31.77 -12.32
C ALA A 52 17.05 -31.96 -13.15
N GLN A 53 16.04 -32.60 -12.55
CA GLN A 53 14.72 -32.70 -13.18
C GLN A 53 14.11 -31.30 -13.42
N PHE A 54 14.08 -30.43 -12.41
CA PHE A 54 13.52 -29.07 -12.55
C PHE A 54 14.26 -28.22 -13.59
N GLU A 55 15.59 -28.36 -13.69
CA GLU A 55 16.41 -27.71 -14.72
C GLU A 55 16.08 -28.21 -16.14
N SER A 56 15.67 -29.48 -16.28
CA SER A 56 15.29 -30.07 -17.56
C SER A 56 13.82 -29.87 -17.95
N GLU A 57 12.97 -29.43 -17.01
CA GLU A 57 11.53 -29.24 -17.24
C GLU A 57 11.27 -27.91 -17.98
N ASN A 58 10.77 -28.01 -19.22
CA ASN A 58 10.24 -26.86 -19.95
C ASN A 58 8.85 -26.47 -19.42
N VAL A 59 8.80 -25.78 -18.27
CA VAL A 59 7.56 -25.25 -17.71
C VAL A 59 7.14 -23.99 -18.48
N ALA A 60 5.87 -23.91 -18.85
CA ALA A 60 5.32 -22.71 -19.47
C ALA A 60 5.42 -21.53 -18.47
N PRO A 61 5.95 -20.36 -18.89
CA PRO A 61 6.05 -19.18 -18.02
C PRO A 61 4.69 -18.79 -17.42
N GLY A 62 4.66 -18.49 -16.11
CA GLY A 62 3.46 -18.04 -15.39
C GLY A 62 2.90 -19.04 -14.37
N GLY A 63 1.82 -18.65 -13.69
CA GLY A 63 1.12 -19.49 -12.70
C GLY A 63 1.66 -19.39 -11.27
N VAL A 64 1.18 -20.26 -10.40
CA VAL A 64 1.54 -20.28 -8.98
C VAL A 64 2.67 -21.29 -8.76
N VAL A 65 3.82 -20.80 -8.32
CA VAL A 65 4.98 -21.66 -7.99
C VAL A 65 4.94 -21.99 -6.50
N LEU A 66 4.80 -23.28 -6.18
CA LEU A 66 4.84 -23.80 -4.81
C LEU A 66 6.24 -24.32 -4.49
N VAL A 67 6.95 -23.67 -3.58
CA VAL A 67 8.31 -24.05 -3.16
C VAL A 67 8.28 -24.59 -1.74
N GLY A 68 8.85 -25.76 -1.53
CA GLY A 68 8.92 -26.35 -0.19
C GLY A 68 9.57 -27.72 -0.15
N SER A 69 9.21 -28.49 0.86
CA SER A 69 9.79 -29.82 1.11
C SER A 69 8.82 -30.98 0.78
N SER A 70 8.74 -32.01 1.64
CA SER A 70 7.97 -33.24 1.36
C SER A 70 6.46 -33.01 1.23
N HIS A 71 5.89 -32.07 2.01
CA HIS A 71 4.46 -31.78 1.94
C HIS A 71 4.04 -31.13 0.63
N ILE A 72 4.94 -30.33 0.05
CA ILE A 72 4.72 -29.73 -1.27
C ILE A 72 4.99 -30.79 -2.34
N GLU A 73 6.06 -31.59 -2.22
CA GLU A 73 6.34 -32.64 -3.21
C GLU A 73 5.21 -33.66 -3.33
N GLY A 74 4.66 -34.10 -2.20
CA GLY A 74 3.55 -35.07 -2.16
C GLY A 74 2.17 -34.48 -2.43
N LEU A 75 2.05 -33.17 -2.71
CA LEU A 75 0.76 -32.51 -2.93
C LEU A 75 0.18 -32.88 -4.30
N ASP A 76 -1.02 -33.47 -4.30
CA ASP A 76 -1.87 -33.54 -5.49
C ASP A 76 -2.49 -32.17 -5.77
N ALA A 77 -1.72 -31.30 -6.43
CA ALA A 77 -2.11 -29.92 -6.69
C ALA A 77 -3.37 -29.82 -7.57
N LYS A 78 -3.60 -30.76 -8.49
CA LYS A 78 -4.79 -30.77 -9.34
C LYS A 78 -6.06 -31.04 -8.53
N ARG A 79 -5.96 -31.89 -7.52
CA ARG A 79 -7.08 -32.18 -6.60
C ARG A 79 -7.35 -31.04 -5.64
N TRP A 80 -6.30 -30.48 -5.05
CA TRP A 80 -6.43 -29.57 -3.91
C TRP A 80 -6.42 -28.08 -4.26
N LEU A 81 -5.80 -27.69 -5.39
CA LEU A 81 -5.74 -26.32 -5.89
C LEU A 81 -6.16 -26.25 -7.37
N PRO A 82 -7.34 -26.80 -7.75
CA PRO A 82 -7.75 -26.97 -9.15
C PRO A 82 -7.92 -25.65 -9.92
N ARG A 83 -8.09 -24.53 -9.21
CA ARG A 83 -8.28 -23.19 -9.80
C ARG A 83 -7.02 -22.62 -10.42
N TRP A 84 -5.85 -23.13 -10.03
CA TRP A 84 -4.58 -22.49 -10.32
C TRP A 84 -3.71 -23.38 -11.19
N SER A 85 -2.99 -22.76 -12.13
CA SER A 85 -1.89 -23.44 -12.82
C SER A 85 -0.71 -23.55 -11.85
N ILE A 86 -0.59 -24.70 -11.20
CA ILE A 86 0.45 -24.95 -10.18
C ILE A 86 1.73 -25.51 -10.81
N VAL A 87 2.85 -24.88 -10.49
CA VAL A 87 4.19 -25.43 -10.69
C VAL A 87 4.72 -25.93 -9.34
N ASN A 88 4.79 -27.24 -9.17
CA ASN A 88 5.22 -27.86 -7.92
C ASN A 88 6.75 -27.99 -7.87
N ARG A 89 7.37 -27.28 -6.92
CA ARG A 89 8.82 -27.26 -6.67
C ARG A 89 9.17 -27.76 -5.26
N GLY A 90 8.41 -28.74 -4.78
CA GLY A 90 8.68 -29.46 -3.54
C GLY A 90 9.77 -30.54 -3.70
N ILE A 91 10.64 -30.68 -2.69
CA ILE A 91 11.64 -31.75 -2.59
C ILE A 91 11.65 -32.34 -1.17
N SER A 92 11.49 -33.66 -1.04
CA SER A 92 11.44 -34.33 0.25
C SER A 92 12.74 -34.18 1.03
N SER A 93 12.63 -33.95 2.33
CA SER A 93 13.76 -33.66 3.24
C SER A 93 14.58 -32.41 2.87
N ASP A 94 14.05 -31.53 2.01
CA ASP A 94 14.71 -30.28 1.64
C ASP A 94 14.74 -29.28 2.79
N ARG A 95 15.76 -28.43 2.78
CA ARG A 95 16.08 -27.45 3.83
C ARG A 95 16.07 -26.04 3.25
N ILE A 96 16.20 -25.01 4.09
CA ILE A 96 16.15 -23.63 3.60
C ILE A 96 17.39 -23.22 2.79
N GLY A 97 18.55 -23.82 3.08
CA GLY A 97 19.81 -23.53 2.37
C GLY A 97 21.05 -23.35 3.26
N ILE A 98 21.05 -23.92 4.46
CA ILE A 98 22.24 -23.96 5.31
C ILE A 98 23.08 -25.17 4.89
N GLY A 99 24.24 -24.91 4.28
CA GLY A 99 25.16 -25.93 3.76
C GLY A 99 25.24 -25.92 2.24
N GLU A 100 25.31 -27.11 1.63
CA GLU A 100 25.50 -27.31 0.18
C GLU A 100 24.20 -27.66 -0.58
N ARG A 101 23.08 -27.77 0.14
CA ARG A 101 21.75 -28.07 -0.41
C ARG A 101 20.66 -27.29 0.30
N GLY A 102 19.58 -27.01 -0.42
CA GLY A 102 18.41 -26.29 0.10
C GLY A 102 17.82 -25.33 -0.90
N ILE A 103 16.66 -24.76 -0.58
CA ILE A 103 15.93 -23.82 -1.45
C ILE A 103 16.84 -22.72 -1.99
N LEU A 104 17.70 -22.13 -1.16
CA LEU A 104 18.62 -21.07 -1.57
C LEU A 104 19.48 -21.42 -2.79
N HIS A 105 19.87 -22.69 -2.94
CA HIS A 105 20.76 -23.16 -3.99
C HIS A 105 20.04 -23.55 -5.29
N ARG A 106 18.70 -23.54 -5.30
CA ARG A 106 17.89 -23.96 -6.45
C ARG A 106 16.86 -22.92 -6.87
N LEU A 107 17.03 -21.66 -6.45
CA LEU A 107 16.07 -20.59 -6.74
C LEU A 107 15.92 -20.30 -8.24
N ASP A 108 16.96 -20.49 -9.04
CA ASP A 108 16.88 -20.34 -10.50
C ASP A 108 15.85 -21.30 -11.10
N CYS A 109 16.10 -22.61 -11.03
CA CYS A 109 15.19 -23.61 -11.61
C CYS A 109 13.85 -23.76 -10.87
N SER A 110 13.79 -23.36 -9.59
CA SER A 110 12.60 -23.53 -8.75
C SER A 110 11.73 -22.29 -8.62
N VAL A 111 12.20 -21.10 -9.03
CA VAL A 111 11.43 -19.86 -8.93
C VAL A 111 11.62 -19.02 -10.18
N PHE A 112 12.85 -18.62 -10.50
CA PHE A 112 13.08 -17.57 -11.49
C PHE A 112 12.79 -18.05 -12.92
N ASP A 113 13.23 -19.25 -13.27
CA ASP A 113 13.02 -19.82 -14.60
C ASP A 113 11.55 -20.18 -14.86
N CYS A 114 10.75 -20.28 -13.79
CA CYS A 114 9.30 -20.53 -13.88
C CYS A 114 8.49 -19.27 -14.21
N ALA A 115 9.08 -18.07 -14.09
CA ALA A 115 8.40 -16.78 -14.28
C ALA A 115 7.02 -16.68 -13.58
N PRO A 116 6.96 -16.82 -12.23
CA PRO A 116 5.70 -16.95 -11.48
C PRO A 116 4.80 -15.72 -11.57
N SER A 117 3.47 -15.96 -11.60
CA SER A 117 2.48 -14.93 -11.29
C SER A 117 2.17 -14.84 -9.79
N VAL A 118 2.42 -15.91 -9.02
CA VAL A 118 2.40 -15.93 -7.54
C VAL A 118 3.44 -16.93 -7.04
N ILE A 119 4.10 -16.63 -5.92
CA ILE A 119 5.03 -17.54 -5.24
C ILE A 119 4.43 -17.93 -3.88
N VAL A 120 4.47 -19.23 -3.54
CA VAL A 120 4.15 -19.71 -2.19
C VAL A 120 5.35 -20.49 -1.66
N LEU A 121 5.92 -20.05 -0.53
CA LEU A 121 7.04 -20.71 0.14
C LEU A 121 6.59 -21.31 1.48
N GLN A 122 6.76 -22.63 1.64
CA GLN A 122 6.61 -23.33 2.91
C GLN A 122 7.79 -24.26 3.16
N ASN A 123 8.74 -23.84 3.99
CA ASN A 123 9.87 -24.67 4.40
C ASN A 123 10.44 -24.26 5.77
N GLY A 124 11.41 -25.00 6.29
CA GLY A 124 12.09 -24.76 7.58
C GLY A 124 11.90 -25.89 8.59
N ALA A 125 10.86 -26.72 8.44
CA ALA A 125 10.58 -27.82 9.38
C ALA A 125 11.70 -28.87 9.43
N ASN A 126 12.40 -29.11 8.31
CA ASN A 126 13.52 -30.05 8.30
C ASN A 126 14.78 -29.47 8.96
N ASP A 127 15.04 -28.16 8.81
CA ASP A 127 16.11 -27.47 9.52
C ASP A 127 15.88 -27.50 11.04
N ILE A 128 14.63 -27.29 11.47
CA ILE A 128 14.22 -27.44 12.88
C ILE A 128 14.34 -28.90 13.34
N GLY A 129 14.05 -29.85 12.44
CA GLY A 129 14.30 -31.27 12.68
C GLY A 129 15.77 -31.59 12.92
N GLU A 130 16.69 -30.94 12.21
CA GLU A 130 18.13 -31.08 12.43
C GLU A 130 18.56 -30.43 13.74
N LEU A 131 18.06 -29.23 14.05
CA LEU A 131 18.28 -28.59 15.35
C LEU A 131 17.86 -29.51 16.49
N TRP A 132 16.68 -30.10 16.41
CA TRP A 132 16.15 -30.96 17.46
C TRP A 132 16.97 -32.23 17.67
N ARG A 133 17.52 -32.82 16.60
CA ARG A 133 18.32 -34.06 16.68
C ARG A 133 19.77 -33.79 17.05
N ASN A 134 20.35 -32.72 16.51
CA ASN A 134 21.80 -32.51 16.46
C ASN A 134 22.25 -31.21 17.16
N GLY A 135 21.33 -30.36 17.60
CA GLY A 135 21.64 -29.08 18.25
C GLY A 135 22.04 -27.95 17.30
N THR A 136 22.03 -28.18 15.99
CA THR A 136 22.43 -27.22 14.95
C THR A 136 21.71 -27.51 13.63
N PRO A 137 21.39 -26.50 12.81
CA PRO A 137 21.57 -25.06 13.03
C PRO A 137 20.59 -24.48 14.06
N THR A 138 21.00 -23.41 14.75
CA THR A 138 20.14 -22.67 15.69
C THR A 138 18.94 -22.02 14.98
N ILE A 139 17.87 -21.69 15.71
CA ILE A 139 16.71 -20.99 15.12
C ILE A 139 17.12 -19.67 14.46
N ASP A 140 18.06 -18.94 15.05
CA ASP A 140 18.54 -17.66 14.49
C ASP A 140 19.28 -17.86 13.16
N GLU A 141 20.07 -18.93 13.03
CA GLU A 141 20.72 -19.28 11.76
C GLU A 141 19.70 -19.68 10.69
N ILE A 142 18.65 -20.42 11.09
CA ILE A 142 17.54 -20.80 10.20
C ILE A 142 16.80 -19.55 9.73
N GLU A 143 16.45 -18.63 10.65
CA GLU A 143 15.82 -17.35 10.31
C GLU A 143 16.69 -16.54 9.35
N ALA A 144 17.99 -16.40 9.63
CA ALA A 144 18.91 -15.63 8.80
C ALA A 144 18.99 -16.19 7.37
N CYS A 145 19.05 -17.51 7.22
CA CYS A 145 19.05 -18.14 5.90
C CYS A 145 17.69 -17.98 5.20
N TYR A 146 16.58 -18.10 5.94
CA TYR A 146 15.24 -17.87 5.41
C TYR A 146 15.05 -16.45 4.89
N ARG A 147 15.50 -15.44 5.63
CA ARG A 147 15.52 -14.03 5.18
C ARG A 147 16.31 -13.88 3.89
N LYS A 148 17.50 -14.49 3.81
CA LYS A 148 18.32 -14.46 2.59
C LYS A 148 17.59 -15.03 1.37
N VAL A 149 16.84 -16.14 1.53
CA VAL A 149 15.99 -16.70 0.46
C VAL A 149 14.93 -15.68 0.03
N VAL A 150 14.17 -15.15 0.98
CA VAL A 150 13.08 -14.20 0.71
C VAL A 150 13.59 -12.92 0.05
N GLU A 151 14.67 -12.35 0.57
CA GLU A 151 15.32 -11.15 0.03
C GLU A 151 15.87 -11.38 -1.39
N THR A 152 16.45 -12.55 -1.65
CA THR A 152 16.96 -12.91 -2.99
C THR A 152 15.82 -12.98 -4.00
N ILE A 153 14.70 -13.61 -3.63
CA ILE A 153 13.50 -13.66 -4.47
C ILE A 153 12.95 -12.24 -4.69
N ARG A 154 12.73 -11.48 -3.61
CA ARG A 154 12.15 -10.14 -3.69
C ARG A 154 13.01 -9.17 -4.50
N LYS A 155 14.33 -9.29 -4.43
CA LYS A 155 15.26 -8.47 -5.23
C LYS A 155 15.11 -8.71 -6.74
N ARG A 156 14.87 -9.96 -7.17
CA ARG A 156 14.74 -10.31 -8.59
C ARG A 156 13.30 -10.21 -9.10
N LEU A 157 12.32 -10.39 -8.23
CA LEU A 157 10.89 -10.37 -8.53
C LEU A 157 10.18 -9.38 -7.58
N PRO A 158 10.40 -8.06 -7.73
CA PRO A 158 9.89 -7.05 -6.79
C PRO A 158 8.36 -7.01 -6.72
N ASP A 159 7.67 -7.28 -7.84
CA ASP A 159 6.22 -7.06 -7.95
C ASP A 159 5.40 -8.35 -7.91
N VAL A 160 6.05 -9.53 -7.97
CA VAL A 160 5.33 -10.81 -7.93
C VAL A 160 4.75 -11.02 -6.51
N PRO A 161 3.44 -11.26 -6.37
CA PRO A 161 2.85 -11.63 -5.09
C PRO A 161 3.54 -12.85 -4.50
N PHE A 162 4.00 -12.73 -3.25
CA PHE A 162 4.77 -13.77 -2.56
C PHE A 162 4.15 -14.03 -1.21
N ILE A 163 3.74 -15.29 -1.01
CA ILE A 163 3.11 -15.81 0.18
C ILE A 163 4.11 -16.69 0.92
N ILE A 164 4.33 -16.38 2.19
CA ILE A 164 5.05 -17.24 3.14
C ILE A 164 4.00 -17.99 3.95
N ALA A 165 4.04 -19.32 3.91
CA ALA A 165 3.16 -20.17 4.71
C ALA A 165 3.92 -20.72 5.92
N GLY A 166 3.24 -20.72 7.08
CA GLY A 166 3.77 -21.30 8.31
C GLY A 166 4.18 -22.77 8.15
N VAL A 167 5.21 -23.21 8.89
CA VAL A 167 5.46 -24.64 9.05
C VAL A 167 4.35 -25.27 9.86
N LYS A 168 4.11 -26.58 9.70
CA LYS A 168 2.93 -27.25 10.27
C LYS A 168 3.22 -27.86 11.64
N PRO A 169 2.19 -28.10 12.49
CA PRO A 169 2.37 -28.83 13.73
C PRO A 169 2.79 -30.28 13.48
N THR A 170 3.24 -30.95 14.54
CA THR A 170 3.63 -32.37 14.54
C THR A 170 3.03 -33.09 15.73
N ARG A 171 3.09 -34.43 15.74
CA ARG A 171 2.59 -35.30 16.82
C ARG A 171 3.52 -36.49 17.07
N ASP A 172 3.25 -37.22 18.15
CA ASP A 172 3.77 -38.54 18.48
C ASP A 172 5.28 -38.47 18.67
N LYS A 173 6.04 -39.31 17.96
CA LYS A 173 7.51 -39.31 18.00
C LYS A 173 8.14 -37.98 17.57
N TYR A 174 7.36 -37.05 16.99
CA TYR A 174 7.78 -35.72 16.57
C TYR A 174 7.28 -34.60 17.48
N ALA A 175 6.49 -34.89 18.52
CA ALA A 175 5.89 -33.89 19.40
C ALA A 175 6.93 -32.93 20.03
N GLY A 176 8.17 -33.39 20.24
CA GLY A 176 9.28 -32.58 20.75
C GLY A 176 9.67 -31.40 19.85
N LEU A 177 9.28 -31.39 18.57
CA LEU A 177 9.52 -30.28 17.65
C LEU A 177 8.59 -29.09 17.87
N VAL A 178 7.43 -29.29 18.49
CA VAL A 178 6.35 -28.29 18.58
C VAL A 178 6.82 -26.93 19.14
N PRO A 179 7.59 -26.88 20.25
CA PRO A 179 8.08 -25.59 20.77
C PRO A 179 8.96 -24.83 19.76
N LEU A 180 9.84 -25.55 19.05
CA LEU A 180 10.75 -24.95 18.06
C LEU A 180 10.00 -24.50 16.79
N LEU A 181 9.00 -25.28 16.37
CA LEU A 181 8.13 -24.91 15.25
C LEU A 181 7.32 -23.65 15.56
N LYS A 182 6.80 -23.52 16.78
CA LYS A 182 6.07 -22.32 17.23
C LYS A 182 6.98 -21.08 17.28
N ASP A 183 8.19 -21.20 17.83
CA ASP A 183 9.18 -20.11 17.83
C ASP A 183 9.50 -19.66 16.39
N PHE A 184 9.79 -20.61 15.51
CA PHE A 184 10.07 -20.28 14.11
C PHE A 184 8.87 -19.64 13.40
N ASN A 185 7.65 -20.18 13.56
CA ASN A 185 6.45 -19.59 12.98
C ASN A 185 6.17 -18.17 13.48
N ALA A 186 6.47 -17.86 14.74
CA ALA A 186 6.29 -16.51 15.29
C ALA A 186 7.20 -15.47 14.60
N ARG A 187 8.30 -15.90 13.97
CA ARG A 187 9.24 -15.02 13.25
C ARG A 187 8.82 -14.76 11.80
N LEU A 188 8.10 -15.70 11.17
CA LEU A 188 7.73 -15.63 9.75
C LEU A 188 6.89 -14.40 9.36
N PRO A 189 5.88 -13.94 10.15
CA PRO A 189 5.12 -12.72 9.83
C PRO A 189 6.01 -11.48 9.71
N LYS A 190 7.03 -11.37 10.56
CA LYS A 190 7.98 -10.26 10.52
C LYS A 190 8.85 -10.32 9.26
N ILE A 191 9.36 -11.50 8.90
CA ILE A 191 10.11 -11.70 7.65
C ILE A 191 9.25 -11.33 6.44
N ALA A 192 7.98 -11.73 6.43
CA ALA A 192 7.05 -11.43 5.36
C ALA A 192 6.83 -9.91 5.22
N SER A 193 6.49 -9.24 6.32
CA SER A 193 6.25 -7.81 6.38
C SER A 193 7.47 -6.98 5.93
N ASP A 194 8.67 -7.34 6.41
CA ASP A 194 9.93 -6.67 6.05
C ASP A 194 10.22 -6.71 4.53
N ASN A 195 9.64 -7.68 3.82
CA ASN A 195 9.90 -7.94 2.40
C ASN A 195 8.66 -7.76 1.50
N GLY A 196 7.60 -7.11 2.00
CA GLY A 196 6.37 -6.87 1.25
C GLY A 196 5.60 -8.14 0.84
N CYS A 197 5.85 -9.25 1.53
CA CYS A 197 5.21 -10.55 1.31
C CYS A 197 3.97 -10.69 2.20
N SER A 198 3.05 -11.56 1.80
CA SER A 198 1.93 -11.98 2.65
C SER A 198 2.34 -13.17 3.51
N PHE A 199 1.80 -13.27 4.72
CA PHE A 199 1.94 -14.46 5.58
C PHE A 199 0.58 -15.16 5.68
N VAL A 200 0.59 -16.49 5.60
CA VAL A 200 -0.59 -17.33 5.87
C VAL A 200 -0.24 -18.33 6.96
N ASP A 201 -1.02 -18.28 8.04
CA ASP A 201 -0.92 -19.28 9.08
C ASP A 201 -1.77 -20.50 8.70
N VAL A 202 -1.12 -21.66 8.72
CA VAL A 202 -1.77 -22.96 8.52
C VAL A 202 -1.66 -23.83 9.77
N TYR A 203 -0.99 -23.34 10.82
CA TYR A 203 -0.67 -24.10 12.01
C TYR A 203 -1.91 -24.32 12.88
N ASP A 204 -2.58 -23.23 13.25
CA ASP A 204 -3.66 -23.25 14.25
C ASP A 204 -4.83 -24.15 13.85
N GLU A 205 -5.31 -24.07 12.59
CA GLU A 205 -6.40 -24.94 12.11
C GLU A 205 -5.99 -26.42 11.94
N LEU A 206 -4.69 -26.74 12.00
CA LEU A 206 -4.20 -28.11 11.99
C LEU A 206 -3.94 -28.66 13.40
N THR A 207 -4.07 -27.85 14.45
CA THR A 207 -3.85 -28.29 15.83
C THR A 207 -5.08 -28.84 16.52
N ASP A 208 -4.86 -29.74 17.47
CA ASP A 208 -5.85 -30.12 18.49
C ASP A 208 -5.75 -29.23 19.74
N ASP A 209 -6.57 -29.51 20.74
CA ASP A 209 -6.61 -28.78 22.02
C ASP A 209 -5.29 -28.83 22.81
N GLU A 210 -4.38 -29.75 22.47
CA GLU A 210 -3.04 -29.88 23.06
C GLU A 210 -1.98 -29.06 22.28
N GLY A 211 -2.39 -28.39 21.19
CA GLY A 211 -1.51 -27.64 20.31
C GLY A 211 -0.60 -28.53 19.45
N MET A 212 -0.96 -29.81 19.27
CA MET A 212 -0.28 -30.81 18.45
C MET A 212 -1.05 -31.02 17.15
N LEU A 213 -0.43 -31.60 16.11
CA LEU A 213 -1.13 -31.89 14.85
C LEU A 213 -2.31 -32.83 15.10
N ALA A 214 -3.55 -32.47 14.77
CA ALA A 214 -4.73 -33.30 15.08
C ALA A 214 -4.61 -34.73 14.49
N LYS A 215 -5.10 -35.74 15.21
CA LYS A 215 -4.86 -37.17 14.89
C LYS A 215 -5.46 -37.57 13.54
N GLU A 216 -6.60 -36.99 13.18
CA GLU A 216 -7.27 -37.17 11.90
C GLU A 216 -6.46 -36.61 10.72
N TYR A 217 -5.58 -35.64 10.98
CA TYR A 217 -4.79 -34.96 9.96
C TYR A 217 -3.44 -35.62 9.69
N SER A 218 -3.04 -36.66 10.43
CA SER A 218 -1.80 -37.40 10.15
C SER A 218 -1.85 -38.86 10.54
N ARG A 219 -1.15 -39.72 9.76
CA ARG A 219 -0.98 -41.14 10.08
C ARG A 219 0.33 -41.46 10.80
N ASP A 220 1.33 -40.59 10.67
CA ASP A 220 2.70 -40.81 11.15
C ASP A 220 3.22 -39.70 12.07
N GLY A 221 2.35 -38.73 12.38
CA GLY A 221 2.64 -37.55 13.20
C GLY A 221 3.35 -36.41 12.45
N LEU A 222 3.53 -36.51 11.13
CA LEU A 222 4.26 -35.52 10.32
C LEU A 222 3.59 -35.19 8.97
N HIS A 223 3.18 -36.20 8.21
CA HIS A 223 2.59 -36.03 6.87
C HIS A 223 1.07 -35.94 6.95
N LEU A 224 0.50 -35.05 6.12
CA LEU A 224 -0.92 -34.79 6.13
C LEU A 224 -1.70 -35.93 5.47
N THR A 225 -2.85 -36.27 6.04
CA THR A 225 -3.90 -37.03 5.36
C THR A 225 -4.66 -36.13 4.39
N ASP A 226 -5.57 -36.71 3.60
CA ASP A 226 -6.51 -35.94 2.77
C ASP A 226 -7.28 -34.88 3.58
N ALA A 227 -7.69 -35.21 4.81
CA ALA A 227 -8.37 -34.25 5.69
C ALA A 227 -7.44 -33.07 6.08
N GLY A 228 -6.18 -33.35 6.40
CA GLY A 228 -5.19 -32.32 6.68
C GLY A 228 -4.87 -31.45 5.45
N TYR A 229 -4.75 -32.07 4.27
CA TYR A 229 -4.55 -31.33 3.02
C TYR A 229 -5.75 -30.46 2.63
N ALA A 230 -6.98 -30.87 2.96
CA ALA A 230 -8.16 -30.05 2.74
C ALA A 230 -8.11 -28.73 3.54
N ILE A 231 -7.71 -28.80 4.81
CA ILE A 231 -7.52 -27.61 5.65
C ILE A 231 -6.38 -26.74 5.10
N TRP A 232 -5.22 -27.35 4.83
CA TRP A 232 -4.08 -26.63 4.28
C TRP A 232 -4.42 -25.93 2.96
N ALA A 233 -5.06 -26.64 2.03
CA ALA A 233 -5.40 -26.12 0.71
C ALA A 233 -6.43 -24.99 0.78
N LYS A 234 -7.41 -25.04 1.69
CA LYS A 234 -8.36 -23.95 1.92
C LYS A 234 -7.64 -22.63 2.22
N HIS A 235 -6.64 -22.65 3.10
CA HIS A 235 -5.86 -21.46 3.45
C HIS A 235 -4.99 -20.97 2.30
N ILE A 236 -4.30 -21.90 1.63
CA ILE A 236 -3.44 -21.55 0.51
C ILE A 236 -4.24 -21.04 -0.69
N ASP A 237 -5.39 -21.63 -1.01
CA ASP A 237 -6.29 -21.17 -2.09
C ASP A 237 -6.78 -19.74 -1.83
N ALA A 238 -7.24 -19.46 -0.61
CA ALA A 238 -7.68 -18.12 -0.22
C ALA A 238 -6.53 -17.09 -0.23
N ALA A 239 -5.34 -17.50 0.19
CA ALA A 239 -4.16 -16.65 0.15
C ALA A 239 -3.73 -16.35 -1.30
N ILE A 240 -3.72 -17.35 -2.18
CA ILE A 240 -3.46 -17.17 -3.62
C ILE A 240 -4.52 -16.27 -4.23
N GLU A 241 -5.80 -16.50 -3.96
CA GLU A 241 -6.89 -15.65 -4.47
C GLU A 241 -6.71 -14.19 -4.05
N THR A 242 -6.41 -13.93 -2.78
CA THR A 242 -6.17 -12.59 -2.26
C THR A 242 -4.93 -11.96 -2.91
N ALA A 243 -3.86 -12.74 -3.07
CA ALA A 243 -2.63 -12.30 -3.71
C ALA A 243 -2.81 -12.04 -5.22
N SER A 244 -3.63 -12.83 -5.90
CA SER A 244 -4.00 -12.66 -7.32
C SER A 244 -5.01 -11.52 -7.52
N LYS A 245 -5.72 -11.09 -6.47
CA LYS A 245 -6.53 -9.86 -6.45
C LYS A 245 -5.69 -8.59 -6.19
N ARG A 246 -4.38 -8.70 -5.92
CA ARG A 246 -3.48 -7.55 -6.10
C ARG A 246 -3.39 -7.27 -7.60
N GLY A 247 -4.25 -6.35 -8.04
CA GLY A 247 -4.47 -6.01 -9.44
C GLY A 247 -5.94 -6.20 -9.84
N GLY A 248 -6.88 -5.44 -9.25
CA GLY A 248 -8.33 -5.62 -9.38
C GLY A 248 -8.84 -5.83 -10.81
N GLU A 249 -10.08 -6.31 -10.99
CA GLU A 249 -10.64 -6.55 -12.33
C GLU A 249 -10.54 -5.29 -13.21
N PRO A 250 -10.03 -5.40 -14.46
CA PRO A 250 -10.02 -4.28 -15.41
C PRO A 250 -11.39 -3.67 -15.56
N ILE A 251 -11.46 -2.35 -15.39
CA ILE A 251 -12.64 -1.59 -15.77
C ILE A 251 -12.79 -1.74 -17.27
N LEU A 252 -13.88 -2.37 -17.69
CA LEU A 252 -14.12 -2.69 -19.09
C LEU A 252 -14.23 -1.41 -19.94
N PRO A 253 -13.69 -1.40 -21.18
CA PRO A 253 -13.79 -0.27 -22.11
C PRO A 253 -15.22 0.22 -22.37
N ASP A 254 -16.22 -0.64 -22.24
CA ASP A 254 -17.64 -0.29 -22.39
C ASP A 254 -18.13 0.71 -21.33
N ASN A 255 -17.40 0.85 -20.21
CA ASN A 255 -17.67 1.87 -19.18
C ASN A 255 -17.03 3.23 -19.52
N ALA A 256 -16.25 3.34 -20.60
CA ALA A 256 -15.62 4.60 -21.00
C ALA A 256 -16.65 5.56 -21.63
N LYS A 257 -16.57 6.83 -21.23
CA LYS A 257 -17.28 7.94 -21.84
C LYS A 257 -16.55 8.39 -23.11
N GLN A 258 -17.33 8.77 -24.13
CA GLN A 258 -16.78 9.37 -25.35
C GLN A 258 -16.50 10.86 -25.09
N GLU A 259 -15.27 11.30 -25.34
CA GLU A 259 -14.92 12.72 -25.37
C GLU A 259 -14.48 13.09 -26.80
N PRO A 260 -14.97 14.23 -27.36
CA PRO A 260 -14.66 14.63 -28.72
C PRO A 260 -13.16 14.71 -28.99
N GLU A 261 -12.73 14.21 -30.16
CA GLU A 261 -11.35 14.33 -30.66
C GLU A 261 -10.27 13.73 -29.75
N SER A 262 -10.64 12.86 -28.80
CA SER A 262 -9.68 12.23 -27.88
C SER A 262 -9.19 10.87 -28.37
N SER A 263 -7.88 10.64 -28.24
CA SER A 263 -7.27 9.32 -28.44
C SER A 263 -7.36 8.42 -27.20
N LEU A 264 -7.77 8.94 -26.05
CA LEU A 264 -7.88 8.23 -24.77
C LEU A 264 -9.30 7.69 -24.54
N LEU A 265 -9.42 6.64 -23.74
CA LEU A 265 -10.67 6.20 -23.12
C LEU A 265 -10.83 6.92 -21.78
N TRP A 266 -12.00 7.52 -21.54
CA TRP A 266 -12.26 8.34 -20.36
C TRP A 266 -13.21 7.65 -19.40
N TYR A 267 -12.76 7.38 -18.19
CA TYR A 267 -13.56 6.67 -17.19
C TYR A 267 -13.97 7.63 -16.08
N ASP A 268 -15.23 7.52 -15.64
CA ASP A 268 -15.68 8.25 -14.45
C ASP A 268 -14.88 7.76 -13.24
N ALA A 269 -14.25 8.69 -12.52
CA ALA A 269 -13.40 8.34 -11.38
C ALA A 269 -14.19 7.66 -10.24
N LYS A 270 -15.52 7.71 -10.25
CA LYS A 270 -16.39 6.93 -9.35
C LYS A 270 -16.28 5.42 -9.56
N LEU A 271 -15.78 4.97 -10.71
CA LEU A 271 -15.50 3.57 -10.99
C LEU A 271 -14.21 3.07 -10.33
N LEU A 272 -13.39 3.97 -9.79
CA LEU A 272 -12.11 3.69 -9.15
C LEU A 272 -12.25 3.67 -7.61
N ASP A 273 -11.11 3.59 -6.92
CA ASP A 273 -11.08 3.69 -5.46
C ASP A 273 -11.01 5.17 -5.06
N VAL A 274 -11.96 5.62 -4.24
CA VAL A 274 -12.11 7.03 -3.82
C VAL A 274 -11.86 7.11 -2.33
N GLU A 275 -10.73 7.68 -1.96
CA GLU A 275 -10.27 7.84 -0.58
C GLU A 275 -10.56 9.26 -0.05
N GLY A 276 -10.64 9.41 1.28
CA GLY A 276 -10.61 10.70 1.98
C GLY A 276 -11.96 11.39 2.16
N LYS A 277 -13.07 10.72 1.81
CA LYS A 277 -14.43 11.28 1.94
C LYS A 277 -14.97 11.28 3.37
N GLY A 278 -14.76 10.20 4.11
CA GLY A 278 -15.37 9.94 5.43
C GLY A 278 -16.85 9.54 5.42
N PHE A 279 -17.66 10.02 4.47
CA PHE A 279 -19.10 9.75 4.39
C PHE A 279 -19.55 9.37 2.99
N SER A 280 -20.61 8.55 2.89
CA SER A 280 -21.17 8.09 1.61
C SER A 280 -22.50 8.75 1.26
N ASP A 281 -23.25 9.19 2.27
CA ASP A 281 -24.57 9.83 2.20
C ASP A 281 -24.47 11.35 1.98
N THR A 282 -23.77 11.80 0.94
CA THR A 282 -23.52 13.22 0.63
C THR A 282 -24.51 13.77 -0.44
N GLU A 283 -24.73 15.10 -0.53
CA GLU A 283 -25.62 15.67 -1.56
C GLU A 283 -25.01 15.50 -2.96
N ILE A 284 -23.71 15.78 -3.06
CA ILE A 284 -22.90 15.54 -4.26
C ILE A 284 -21.77 14.56 -3.92
N PHE A 285 -21.39 13.72 -4.88
CA PHE A 285 -20.50 12.58 -4.65
C PHE A 285 -19.14 12.93 -4.03
N TYR A 286 -18.53 14.07 -4.35
CA TYR A 286 -17.20 14.45 -3.82
C TYR A 286 -17.26 15.43 -2.64
N GLU A 287 -18.38 15.48 -1.90
CA GLU A 287 -18.47 16.32 -0.70
C GLU A 287 -17.98 15.58 0.56
N ARG A 288 -17.69 16.36 1.61
CA ARG A 288 -16.99 15.88 2.81
C ARG A 288 -17.88 15.66 4.03
N LEU A 289 -19.15 16.08 4.01
CA LEU A 289 -20.10 15.88 5.11
C LEU A 289 -21.40 15.24 4.61
N PRO A 290 -22.06 14.43 5.45
CA PRO A 290 -23.30 13.77 5.06
C PRO A 290 -24.45 14.77 4.96
N ALA A 291 -25.30 14.59 3.95
CA ALA A 291 -26.43 15.47 3.63
C ALA A 291 -27.36 15.68 4.83
N ARG A 292 -27.57 14.62 5.63
CA ARG A 292 -28.41 14.66 6.83
C ARG A 292 -27.93 15.61 7.92
N ALA A 293 -26.63 15.92 7.97
CA ALA A 293 -26.06 16.78 9.01
C ALA A 293 -25.93 18.24 8.57
N LEU A 294 -26.12 18.52 7.27
CA LEU A 294 -26.02 19.88 6.76
C LEU A 294 -26.96 20.87 7.47
N PRO A 295 -28.22 20.53 7.81
CA PRO A 295 -29.11 21.40 8.59
C PRO A 295 -28.55 21.86 9.94
N ASP A 296 -27.72 21.04 10.57
CA ASP A 296 -27.28 21.22 11.97
C ASP A 296 -25.89 21.84 12.11
N VAL A 297 -25.14 21.94 11.00
CA VAL A 297 -23.87 22.67 10.96
C VAL A 297 -24.06 24.14 10.60
N THR A 298 -23.06 24.96 10.92
CA THR A 298 -23.08 26.39 10.53
C THR A 298 -23.10 26.56 9.01
N ASP A 299 -23.65 27.66 8.51
CA ASP A 299 -23.70 27.96 7.07
C ASP A 299 -22.33 27.93 6.40
N MET A 300 -21.29 28.37 7.12
CA MET A 300 -19.93 28.34 6.59
C MET A 300 -19.35 26.93 6.54
N VAL A 301 -19.59 26.09 7.56
CA VAL A 301 -19.21 24.66 7.51
C VAL A 301 -19.96 23.96 6.39
N ARG A 302 -21.28 24.21 6.24
CA ARG A 302 -22.07 23.69 5.11
C ARG A 302 -21.45 24.07 3.78
N THR A 303 -21.12 25.34 3.57
CA THR A 303 -20.51 25.84 2.33
C THR A 303 -19.14 25.23 2.05
N LEU A 304 -18.31 25.08 3.08
CA LEU A 304 -16.96 24.55 2.96
C LEU A 304 -16.92 23.01 2.86
N SER A 305 -17.94 22.32 3.34
CA SER A 305 -18.09 20.86 3.20
C SER A 305 -18.22 20.41 1.74
N LYS A 306 -18.65 21.33 0.87
CA LYS A 306 -18.76 21.13 -0.58
C LYS A 306 -17.41 21.18 -1.31
N ARG A 307 -16.32 21.54 -0.61
CA ARG A 307 -14.95 21.51 -1.16
C ARG A 307 -14.36 20.13 -1.01
N THR A 308 -13.45 19.77 -1.91
CA THR A 308 -12.95 18.39 -2.05
C THR A 308 -11.60 18.13 -1.35
N ALA A 309 -11.20 18.99 -0.40
CA ALA A 309 -9.93 18.88 0.29
C ALA A 309 -9.69 17.49 0.91
N GLY A 310 -8.57 16.88 0.57
CA GLY A 310 -8.16 15.55 1.08
C GLY A 310 -8.78 14.36 0.35
N ILE A 311 -9.76 14.56 -0.53
CA ILE A 311 -10.28 13.48 -1.37
C ILE A 311 -9.24 13.15 -2.45
N ALA A 312 -9.04 11.86 -2.70
CA ALA A 312 -8.12 11.37 -3.72
C ALA A 312 -8.69 10.16 -4.47
N ILE A 313 -8.26 9.99 -5.72
CA ILE A 313 -8.57 8.82 -6.54
C ILE A 313 -7.34 7.93 -6.59
N ARG A 314 -7.49 6.67 -6.18
CA ARG A 314 -6.45 5.65 -6.20
C ARG A 314 -6.76 4.65 -7.30
N PHE A 315 -5.81 4.39 -8.18
CA PHE A 315 -5.99 3.53 -9.35
C PHE A 315 -4.68 2.94 -9.83
N GLU A 316 -4.71 1.83 -10.57
CA GLU A 316 -3.52 1.33 -11.25
C GLU A 316 -3.74 1.31 -12.76
N THR A 317 -2.70 1.63 -13.52
CA THR A 317 -2.73 1.53 -14.99
C THR A 317 -1.34 1.27 -15.56
N ASP A 318 -1.29 0.58 -16.70
CA ASP A 318 -0.11 0.40 -17.57
C ASP A 318 -0.13 1.40 -18.76
N SER A 319 -1.00 2.40 -18.72
CA SER A 319 -1.08 3.44 -19.76
C SER A 319 0.19 4.28 -19.83
N LYS A 320 0.66 4.57 -21.05
CA LYS A 320 1.80 5.48 -21.24
C LYS A 320 1.41 6.95 -21.12
N THR A 321 0.10 7.22 -21.17
CA THR A 321 -0.48 8.56 -21.07
C THR A 321 -1.65 8.56 -20.08
N ILE A 322 -1.64 9.51 -19.15
CA ILE A 322 -2.76 9.74 -18.22
C ILE A 322 -3.33 11.13 -18.47
N GLY A 323 -4.63 11.17 -18.77
CA GLY A 323 -5.42 12.39 -18.90
C GLY A 323 -6.34 12.61 -17.70
N ALA A 324 -6.78 13.84 -17.49
CA ALA A 324 -7.86 14.17 -16.55
C ALA A 324 -8.82 15.21 -17.14
N ILE A 325 -10.10 15.02 -16.85
CA ILE A 325 -11.16 16.02 -17.06
C ILE A 325 -11.84 16.27 -15.73
N TRP A 326 -11.99 17.53 -15.32
CA TRP A 326 -12.72 17.85 -14.10
C TRP A 326 -13.35 19.24 -14.16
N ASP A 327 -14.37 19.45 -13.34
CA ASP A 327 -14.95 20.77 -13.12
C ASP A 327 -14.34 21.49 -11.91
N GLY A 328 -14.23 22.80 -12.03
CA GLY A 328 -13.60 23.67 -11.03
C GLY A 328 -12.68 24.72 -11.68
N GLY A 329 -12.60 25.89 -11.06
CA GLY A 329 -11.79 26.99 -11.56
C GLY A 329 -11.66 28.12 -10.53
N GLY A 330 -10.90 29.14 -10.90
CA GLY A 330 -10.60 30.27 -10.01
C GLY A 330 -9.52 29.97 -8.97
N ALA A 331 -9.15 31.02 -8.23
CA ALA A 331 -8.11 30.98 -7.20
C ALA A 331 -8.38 32.06 -6.16
N MET A 332 -7.89 31.84 -4.94
CA MET A 332 -7.77 32.92 -3.95
C MET A 332 -6.53 33.76 -4.27
N ASN A 333 -6.53 35.06 -3.96
CA ASN A 333 -5.41 35.95 -4.30
C ASN A 333 -4.06 35.57 -3.64
N HIS A 334 -4.10 34.77 -2.58
CA HIS A 334 -2.95 34.32 -1.78
C HIS A 334 -2.70 32.81 -1.89
N MET A 335 -3.40 32.10 -2.79
CA MET A 335 -3.23 30.66 -3.04
C MET A 335 -3.14 30.38 -4.54
N ALA A 336 -2.20 29.52 -4.94
CA ALA A 336 -2.08 29.13 -6.34
C ALA A 336 -3.37 28.44 -6.85
N ALA A 337 -3.75 28.73 -8.10
CA ALA A 337 -4.92 28.11 -8.74
C ALA A 337 -4.84 26.56 -8.73
N THR A 338 -3.63 26.02 -8.80
CA THR A 338 -3.34 24.58 -8.73
C THR A 338 -3.66 23.96 -7.38
N GLY A 339 -3.51 24.69 -6.27
CA GLY A 339 -3.96 24.24 -4.95
C GLY A 339 -5.46 24.46 -4.75
N ASN A 340 -5.97 25.60 -5.22
CA ASN A 340 -7.37 25.97 -5.06
C ASN A 340 -8.33 25.07 -5.88
N SER A 341 -7.99 24.78 -7.13
CA SER A 341 -8.87 24.16 -8.14
C SER A 341 -8.17 23.13 -9.03
N GLY A 342 -6.89 22.83 -8.78
CA GLY A 342 -6.13 21.86 -9.56
C GLY A 342 -6.16 20.44 -9.00
N LEU A 343 -5.53 19.54 -9.75
CA LEU A 343 -5.30 18.14 -9.37
C LEU A 343 -3.81 17.89 -9.15
N ASP A 344 -3.46 16.88 -8.39
CA ASP A 344 -2.07 16.57 -8.06
C ASP A 344 -1.81 15.06 -8.08
N LEU A 345 -1.08 14.59 -9.08
CA LEU A 345 -0.87 13.18 -9.40
C LEU A 345 0.45 12.67 -8.83
N TYR A 346 0.38 11.53 -8.15
CA TYR A 346 1.50 10.77 -7.62
C TYR A 346 1.49 9.34 -8.14
N ALA A 347 2.67 8.71 -8.22
CA ALA A 347 2.86 7.31 -8.54
C ALA A 347 3.57 6.60 -7.40
N LYS A 348 3.21 5.35 -7.11
CA LYS A 348 3.84 4.52 -6.09
C LYS A 348 5.05 3.79 -6.69
N ARG A 349 6.24 4.05 -6.16
CA ARG A 349 7.51 3.45 -6.59
C ARG A 349 8.36 3.09 -5.38
N GLY A 350 8.85 1.85 -5.31
CA GLY A 350 9.61 1.38 -4.16
C GLY A 350 8.88 1.56 -2.82
N GLY A 351 7.55 1.40 -2.82
CA GLY A 351 6.70 1.60 -1.64
C GLY A 351 6.48 3.07 -1.22
N LYS A 352 6.92 4.05 -2.01
CA LYS A 352 6.78 5.48 -1.73
C LYS A 352 5.98 6.19 -2.82
N TRP A 353 5.23 7.20 -2.43
CA TRP A 353 4.50 8.06 -3.37
C TRP A 353 5.40 9.18 -3.88
N GLU A 354 5.66 9.17 -5.18
CA GLU A 354 6.48 10.14 -5.90
C GLU A 354 5.60 11.07 -6.75
N PHE A 355 5.94 12.35 -6.79
CA PHE A 355 5.22 13.34 -7.60
C PHE A 355 5.36 13.03 -9.11
N VAL A 356 4.26 13.17 -9.86
CA VAL A 356 4.24 12.93 -11.31
C VAL A 356 3.86 14.20 -12.08
N ALA A 357 2.72 14.79 -11.74
CA ALA A 357 2.14 15.88 -12.53
C ALA A 357 1.11 16.70 -11.73
N VAL A 358 0.85 17.91 -12.20
CA VAL A 358 -0.22 18.79 -11.69
C VAL A 358 -1.23 19.03 -12.80
N GLY A 359 -2.52 18.81 -12.49
CA GLY A 359 -3.63 19.26 -13.32
C GLY A 359 -3.85 20.75 -13.11
N LYS A 360 -3.48 21.56 -14.10
CA LYS A 360 -3.59 23.03 -14.02
C LYS A 360 -4.98 23.46 -14.49
N PRO A 361 -5.83 24.05 -13.63
CA PRO A 361 -7.16 24.49 -14.03
C PRO A 361 -7.07 25.71 -14.95
N THR A 362 -7.81 25.71 -16.06
CA THR A 362 -7.82 26.81 -17.04
C THR A 362 -9.22 27.36 -17.30
N THR A 363 -10.24 26.50 -17.21
CA THR A 363 -11.65 26.87 -17.37
C THR A 363 -12.49 26.17 -16.31
N GLN A 364 -13.80 26.41 -16.28
CA GLN A 364 -14.71 25.75 -15.35
C GLN A 364 -14.80 24.23 -15.56
N ARG A 365 -14.49 23.71 -16.76
CA ARG A 365 -14.33 22.27 -17.06
C ARG A 365 -13.02 22.07 -17.79
N THR A 366 -11.98 21.67 -17.08
CA THR A 366 -10.62 21.59 -17.60
C THR A 366 -10.32 20.18 -18.12
N THR A 367 -9.74 20.07 -19.32
CA THR A 367 -9.22 18.82 -19.90
C THR A 367 -7.72 18.94 -20.07
N VAL A 368 -6.92 18.01 -19.51
CA VAL A 368 -5.46 18.01 -19.66
C VAL A 368 -4.91 16.60 -19.83
N THR A 369 -3.79 16.49 -20.54
CA THR A 369 -2.87 15.37 -20.33
C THR A 369 -2.04 15.67 -19.09
N LEU A 370 -2.21 14.89 -18.02
CA LEU A 370 -1.41 15.04 -16.80
C LEU A 370 0.04 14.62 -17.08
N LYS A 371 0.22 13.46 -17.71
CA LYS A 371 1.55 12.93 -18.05
C LYS A 371 1.50 12.05 -19.28
N GLY A 372 2.50 12.18 -20.15
CA GLY A 372 2.78 11.25 -21.26
C GLY A 372 4.19 10.67 -21.15
N ASN A 373 4.50 9.72 -22.02
CA ASN A 373 5.78 8.99 -22.07
C ASN A 373 6.11 8.28 -20.75
N LEU A 374 5.11 7.68 -20.10
CA LEU A 374 5.33 6.77 -18.96
C LEU A 374 5.91 5.43 -19.46
N SER A 375 6.48 4.63 -18.55
CA SER A 375 7.12 3.34 -18.90
C SER A 375 6.16 2.35 -19.54
N GLY A 376 4.86 2.46 -19.24
CA GLY A 376 3.84 1.48 -19.63
C GLY A 376 3.85 0.24 -18.73
N GLU A 377 4.48 0.32 -17.57
CA GLU A 377 4.40 -0.70 -16.52
C GLU A 377 3.19 -0.43 -15.64
N MET A 378 2.58 -1.51 -15.15
CA MET A 378 1.45 -1.41 -14.23
C MET A 378 1.86 -0.65 -12.97
N THR A 379 1.33 0.56 -12.80
CA THR A 379 1.74 1.49 -11.74
C THR A 379 0.53 1.94 -10.95
N GLU A 380 0.65 1.95 -9.63
CA GLU A 380 -0.36 2.52 -8.73
C GLU A 380 -0.21 4.05 -8.66
N TYR A 381 -1.31 4.76 -8.83
CA TYR A 381 -1.42 6.21 -8.83
C TYR A 381 -2.38 6.71 -7.77
N LEU A 382 -2.10 7.93 -7.29
CA LEU A 382 -2.95 8.67 -6.35
C LEU A 382 -3.11 10.09 -6.87
N LEU A 383 -4.35 10.49 -7.16
CA LEU A 383 -4.70 11.80 -7.70
C LEU A 383 -5.52 12.60 -6.68
N TYR A 384 -4.91 13.62 -6.08
CA TYR A 384 -5.59 14.51 -5.13
C TYR A 384 -6.49 15.52 -5.82
N LEU A 385 -7.68 15.72 -5.27
CA LEU A 385 -8.67 16.71 -5.72
C LEU A 385 -8.41 18.11 -5.14
N PRO A 386 -9.09 19.16 -5.66
CA PRO A 386 -8.91 20.54 -5.20
C PRO A 386 -9.13 20.80 -3.70
N LEU A 387 -8.35 21.70 -3.10
CA LEU A 387 -8.48 22.02 -1.67
C LEU A 387 -9.63 22.99 -1.37
N TYR A 388 -9.90 23.93 -2.28
CA TYR A 388 -10.85 25.03 -2.05
C TYR A 388 -11.93 25.11 -3.15
N ASN A 389 -12.09 24.06 -3.96
CA ASN A 389 -13.19 23.93 -4.91
C ASN A 389 -13.96 22.62 -4.77
N GLY A 390 -15.24 22.69 -5.12
CA GLY A 390 -16.07 21.51 -5.32
C GLY A 390 -15.80 20.88 -6.67
N VAL A 391 -16.05 19.58 -6.78
CA VAL A 391 -15.94 18.80 -8.02
C VAL A 391 -17.23 17.98 -8.13
N THR A 392 -17.87 18.01 -9.29
CA THR A 392 -19.06 17.20 -9.61
C THR A 392 -18.76 16.14 -10.68
N GLU A 393 -17.75 16.40 -11.51
CA GLU A 393 -17.26 15.55 -12.58
C GLU A 393 -15.74 15.38 -12.46
N LEU A 394 -15.29 14.12 -12.53
CA LEU A 394 -13.88 13.79 -12.68
C LEU A 394 -13.76 12.56 -13.56
N LEU A 395 -13.07 12.70 -14.70
CA LEU A 395 -12.76 11.59 -15.61
C LEU A 395 -11.24 11.36 -15.66
N ILE A 396 -10.85 10.09 -15.69
CA ILE A 396 -9.47 9.65 -15.90
C ILE A 396 -9.33 9.10 -17.31
N GLY A 397 -8.38 9.63 -18.08
CA GLY A 397 -8.09 9.21 -19.45
C GLY A 397 -6.90 8.25 -19.49
N VAL A 398 -7.05 7.09 -20.15
CA VAL A 398 -5.96 6.15 -20.42
C VAL A 398 -5.96 5.70 -21.89
N GLU A 399 -4.85 5.15 -22.38
CA GLU A 399 -4.77 4.62 -23.74
C GLU A 399 -5.74 3.44 -23.96
N LYS A 400 -6.21 3.24 -25.19
CA LYS A 400 -7.29 2.27 -25.50
C LYS A 400 -6.98 0.83 -25.10
N ASP A 401 -5.71 0.43 -25.26
CA ASP A 401 -5.25 -0.92 -24.97
C ASP A 401 -4.68 -1.05 -23.54
N ALA A 402 -4.67 0.05 -22.77
CA ALA A 402 -4.19 0.06 -21.40
C ALA A 402 -5.25 -0.47 -20.44
N LYS A 403 -4.80 -1.16 -19.39
CA LYS A 403 -5.62 -1.59 -18.27
C LYS A 403 -5.80 -0.42 -17.31
N LEU A 404 -7.00 -0.31 -16.76
CA LEU A 404 -7.31 0.56 -15.64
C LEU A 404 -8.06 -0.26 -14.59
N ILE A 405 -7.53 -0.30 -13.37
CA ILE A 405 -8.06 -1.17 -12.30
C ILE A 405 -8.16 -0.42 -10.98
N LYS A 406 -8.98 -0.97 -10.08
CA LYS A 406 -8.90 -0.62 -8.66
C LYS A 406 -7.65 -1.26 -8.05
N PRO A 407 -6.86 -0.51 -7.26
CA PRO A 407 -5.73 -1.08 -6.55
C PRO A 407 -6.20 -2.08 -5.49
N ALA A 408 -5.27 -2.91 -5.03
CA ALA A 408 -5.54 -3.76 -3.87
C ALA A 408 -5.94 -2.90 -2.65
N PRO A 409 -6.84 -3.39 -1.77
CA PRO A 409 -7.08 -2.76 -0.48
C PRO A 409 -5.77 -2.52 0.27
N ARG A 410 -5.72 -1.44 1.07
CA ARG A 410 -4.57 -1.21 1.94
C ARG A 410 -4.41 -2.40 2.90
N PRO A 411 -3.17 -2.73 3.30
CA PRO A 411 -2.90 -3.72 4.35
C PRO A 411 -3.77 -3.49 5.60
N ALA A 412 -4.09 -4.56 6.33
CA ALA A 412 -5.03 -4.51 7.46
C ALA A 412 -4.60 -3.53 8.56
N ASP A 413 -3.29 -3.41 8.82
CA ASP A 413 -2.71 -2.43 9.74
C ASP A 413 -3.02 -0.98 9.29
N ARG A 414 -3.24 -0.74 7.99
CA ARG A 414 -3.41 0.57 7.36
C ARG A 414 -4.80 0.86 6.82
N ILE A 415 -5.78 0.02 7.14
CA ILE A 415 -7.14 0.16 6.60
C ILE A 415 -7.91 1.34 7.20
N LYS A 416 -7.67 1.66 8.48
CA LYS A 416 -8.34 2.76 9.16
C LYS A 416 -7.69 4.11 8.82
N PRO A 417 -8.47 5.16 8.49
CA PRO A 417 -7.94 6.45 8.09
C PRO A 417 -7.45 7.30 9.27
N ILE A 418 -6.55 8.23 8.98
CA ILE A 418 -6.25 9.35 9.88
C ILE A 418 -7.30 10.44 9.63
N VAL A 419 -8.03 10.85 10.67
CA VAL A 419 -9.07 11.89 10.54
C VAL A 419 -8.55 13.20 11.11
N PHE A 420 -8.38 14.20 10.26
CA PHE A 420 -8.07 15.57 10.69
C PHE A 420 -9.34 16.41 10.76
N TYR A 421 -9.51 17.14 11.86
CA TYR A 421 -10.52 18.20 11.99
C TYR A 421 -9.86 19.50 12.45
N GLY A 422 -10.11 20.57 11.70
CA GLY A 422 -9.37 21.81 11.92
C GLY A 422 -9.79 22.96 11.02
N THR A 423 -8.83 23.81 10.73
CA THR A 423 -9.05 25.18 10.24
C THR A 423 -8.79 25.33 8.74
N SER A 424 -8.52 26.55 8.27
CA SER A 424 -8.00 26.81 6.93
C SER A 424 -6.66 26.13 6.69
N ILE A 425 -5.82 26.02 7.73
CA ILE A 425 -4.52 25.37 7.65
C ILE A 425 -4.70 23.89 7.31
N THR A 426 -5.56 23.19 8.05
CA THR A 426 -5.95 21.79 7.77
C THR A 426 -6.52 21.63 6.39
N GLN A 427 -7.43 22.52 5.98
CA GLN A 427 -8.03 22.48 4.64
C GLN A 427 -6.97 22.65 3.53
N GLY A 428 -5.85 23.29 3.83
CA GLY A 428 -4.69 23.44 2.96
C GLY A 428 -4.45 24.85 2.46
N GLY A 429 -4.98 25.88 3.13
CA GLY A 429 -4.60 27.27 2.88
C GLY A 429 -3.16 27.52 3.38
N CYS A 430 -2.14 27.81 2.57
CA CYS A 430 -2.16 28.06 1.11
C CYS A 430 -1.13 27.21 0.35
N ALA A 431 -1.35 25.90 0.33
CA ALA A 431 -0.53 24.94 -0.40
C ALA A 431 -0.55 25.26 -1.90
N SER A 432 0.59 25.11 -2.56
CA SER A 432 0.72 25.43 -3.99
C SER A 432 -0.07 24.46 -4.89
N ARG A 433 -0.31 23.24 -4.41
CA ARG A 433 -1.04 22.14 -5.08
C ARG A 433 -1.66 21.22 -4.02
N SER A 434 -2.70 20.47 -4.41
CA SER A 434 -3.54 19.75 -3.46
C SER A 434 -2.81 18.71 -2.61
N GLY A 435 -1.76 18.09 -3.13
CA GLY A 435 -0.94 17.13 -2.39
C GLY A 435 0.03 17.76 -1.39
N MET A 436 0.13 19.09 -1.28
CA MET A 436 1.14 19.77 -0.45
C MET A 436 0.64 20.27 0.91
N CYS A 437 -0.64 20.11 1.25
CA CYS A 437 -1.08 20.34 2.62
C CYS A 437 -0.55 19.23 3.56
N HIS A 438 -0.34 19.54 4.85
CA HIS A 438 0.24 18.59 5.79
C HIS A 438 -0.55 17.27 5.94
N PRO A 439 -1.90 17.23 5.88
CA PRO A 439 -2.62 15.95 5.94
C PRO A 439 -2.29 15.06 4.74
N ALA A 440 -2.22 15.63 3.52
CA ALA A 440 -1.87 14.87 2.32
C ALA A 440 -0.42 14.38 2.33
N ILE A 441 0.53 15.20 2.80
CA ILE A 441 1.93 14.79 2.98
C ILE A 441 2.04 13.60 3.94
N LEU A 442 1.37 13.69 5.10
CA LEU A 442 1.37 12.63 6.11
C LEU A 442 0.72 11.34 5.60
N GLY A 443 -0.40 11.44 4.86
CA GLY A 443 -1.06 10.29 4.24
C GLY A 443 -0.14 9.51 3.32
N ARG A 444 0.65 10.22 2.49
CA ARG A 444 1.67 9.58 1.64
C ARG A 444 2.83 8.99 2.43
N TRP A 445 3.29 9.66 3.48
CA TRP A 445 4.42 9.18 4.29
C TRP A 445 4.07 7.94 5.11
N PHE A 446 2.82 7.82 5.55
CA PHE A 446 2.31 6.65 6.28
C PHE A 446 1.65 5.61 5.38
N ASP A 447 1.52 5.89 4.08
CA ASP A 447 0.76 5.09 3.12
C ASP A 447 -0.63 4.68 3.67
N ARG A 448 -1.36 5.68 4.16
CA ARG A 448 -2.65 5.53 4.83
C ARG A 448 -3.64 6.57 4.33
N GLU A 449 -4.90 6.18 4.22
CA GLU A 449 -5.99 7.11 3.90
C GLU A 449 -6.05 8.25 4.92
N VAL A 450 -6.33 9.45 4.44
CA VAL A 450 -6.50 10.64 5.27
C VAL A 450 -7.82 11.30 4.94
N ILE A 451 -8.64 11.51 5.96
CA ILE A 451 -9.87 12.29 5.85
C ILE A 451 -9.57 13.70 6.36
N ASN A 452 -9.70 14.69 5.48
CA ASN A 452 -9.43 16.08 5.79
C ASN A 452 -10.73 16.85 6.00
N LEU A 453 -11.13 17.04 7.26
CA LEU A 453 -12.26 17.88 7.67
C LEU A 453 -11.78 19.26 8.15
N GLY A 454 -10.89 19.88 7.38
CA GLY A 454 -10.52 21.29 7.55
C GLY A 454 -11.60 22.23 7.01
N PHE A 455 -11.99 23.22 7.83
CA PHE A 455 -12.95 24.26 7.45
C PHE A 455 -12.39 25.64 7.74
N SER A 456 -12.00 26.35 6.68
CA SER A 456 -11.50 27.71 6.69
C SER A 456 -12.32 28.65 7.58
N GLY A 457 -11.69 29.21 8.61
CA GLY A 457 -12.34 30.11 9.58
C GLY A 457 -13.48 29.50 10.43
N SER A 458 -13.75 28.20 10.30
CA SER A 458 -15.00 27.58 10.76
C SER A 458 -14.86 26.29 11.56
N GLY A 459 -13.72 25.59 11.54
CA GLY A 459 -13.50 24.48 12.48
C GLY A 459 -13.35 25.02 13.90
N LYS A 460 -14.40 24.94 14.74
CA LYS A 460 -14.47 25.55 16.08
C LYS A 460 -15.01 24.59 17.15
N MET A 461 -14.85 23.29 16.93
CA MET A 461 -15.30 22.23 17.85
C MET A 461 -16.79 22.32 18.20
N GLU A 462 -17.64 22.51 17.18
CA GLU A 462 -19.08 22.38 17.35
C GLU A 462 -19.45 20.93 17.77
N PRO A 463 -20.37 20.71 18.74
CA PRO A 463 -20.75 19.37 19.19
C PRO A 463 -21.15 18.40 18.08
N ILE A 464 -21.92 18.87 17.09
CA ILE A 464 -22.30 18.07 15.91
C ILE A 464 -21.08 17.55 15.13
N MET A 465 -19.98 18.30 15.09
CA MET A 465 -18.76 17.83 14.44
C MET A 465 -18.11 16.67 15.22
N ALA A 466 -18.18 16.67 16.55
CA ALA A 466 -17.72 15.52 17.34
C ALA A 466 -18.56 14.27 17.06
N GLU A 467 -19.88 14.42 16.97
CA GLU A 467 -20.78 13.31 16.62
C GLU A 467 -20.42 12.72 15.26
N LEU A 468 -20.27 13.56 14.25
CA LEU A 468 -19.89 13.14 12.90
C LEU A 468 -18.51 12.47 12.83
N LEU A 469 -17.50 13.04 13.49
CA LEU A 469 -16.19 12.41 13.59
C LEU A 469 -16.28 11.02 14.23
N GLY A 470 -17.10 10.88 15.28
CA GLY A 470 -17.32 9.62 16.00
C GLY A 470 -17.92 8.51 15.13
N GLU A 471 -18.60 8.85 14.04
CA GLU A 471 -19.12 7.86 13.09
C GLU A 471 -18.03 7.22 12.23
N ILE A 472 -16.92 7.91 11.99
CA ILE A 472 -15.80 7.42 11.18
C ILE A 472 -14.94 6.47 12.02
N ASP A 473 -14.66 5.24 11.57
CA ASP A 473 -13.73 4.33 12.28
C ASP A 473 -12.27 4.71 12.04
N ALA A 474 -11.79 5.75 12.74
CA ALA A 474 -10.46 6.31 12.57
C ALA A 474 -9.35 5.50 13.27
N SER A 475 -8.14 5.55 12.70
CA SER A 475 -6.92 5.14 13.40
C SER A 475 -6.55 6.19 14.46
N VAL A 476 -6.77 7.47 14.18
CA VAL A 476 -6.56 8.57 15.13
C VAL A 476 -7.37 9.78 14.68
N TYR A 477 -7.94 10.49 15.66
CA TYR A 477 -8.50 11.82 15.46
C TYR A 477 -7.46 12.88 15.77
N VAL A 478 -7.16 13.74 14.82
CA VAL A 478 -6.27 14.89 14.97
C VAL A 478 -7.12 16.15 15.07
N LEU A 479 -7.07 16.83 16.21
CA LEU A 479 -7.87 18.00 16.53
C LEU A 479 -6.98 19.25 16.56
N GLU A 480 -7.05 20.08 15.52
CA GLU A 480 -6.18 21.27 15.33
C GLU A 480 -6.99 22.56 15.08
N CYS A 481 -8.07 22.75 15.83
CA CYS A 481 -9.04 23.84 15.62
C CYS A 481 -8.65 25.19 16.24
N LEU A 482 -7.62 25.23 17.08
CA LEU A 482 -7.30 26.38 17.93
C LEU A 482 -7.18 27.72 17.17
N PRO A 483 -6.57 27.79 15.96
CA PRO A 483 -6.46 29.06 15.21
C PRO A 483 -7.80 29.77 14.91
N ASN A 484 -8.94 29.06 14.96
CA ASN A 484 -10.26 29.63 14.72
C ASN A 484 -11.04 29.96 15.99
N MET A 485 -10.56 29.54 17.16
CA MET A 485 -11.33 29.57 18.42
C MET A 485 -10.93 30.78 19.28
N THR A 486 -11.88 31.34 20.02
CA THR A 486 -11.59 32.29 21.10
C THR A 486 -11.37 31.55 22.42
N THR A 487 -10.81 32.22 23.43
CA THR A 487 -10.59 31.65 24.77
C THR A 487 -11.88 31.07 25.36
N GLU A 488 -13.00 31.77 25.19
CA GLU A 488 -14.33 31.33 25.64
C GLU A 488 -14.73 30.02 24.95
N MET A 489 -14.60 29.96 23.62
CA MET A 489 -14.91 28.76 22.85
C MET A 489 -14.06 27.56 23.28
N VAL A 490 -12.76 27.76 23.56
CA VAL A 490 -11.89 26.66 24.00
C VAL A 490 -12.35 26.11 25.34
N THR A 491 -12.64 27.02 26.28
CA THR A 491 -13.10 26.67 27.62
C THR A 491 -14.44 25.92 27.58
N GLU A 492 -15.36 26.36 26.73
CA GLU A 492 -16.70 25.77 26.60
C GLU A 492 -16.72 24.45 25.82
N ARG A 493 -15.85 24.28 24.82
CA ARG A 493 -16.05 23.25 23.79
C ARG A 493 -15.06 22.11 23.82
N VAL A 494 -13.79 22.32 24.18
CA VAL A 494 -12.77 21.26 24.01
C VAL A 494 -13.08 20.01 24.83
N VAL A 495 -13.36 20.18 26.12
CA VAL A 495 -13.62 19.04 27.03
C VAL A 495 -14.91 18.30 26.60
N PRO A 496 -16.06 18.97 26.40
CA PRO A 496 -17.26 18.30 25.90
C PRO A 496 -17.09 17.63 24.53
N PHE A 497 -16.35 18.24 23.61
CA PHE A 497 -16.08 17.66 22.28
C PHE A 497 -15.36 16.32 22.40
N VAL A 498 -14.34 16.23 23.27
CA VAL A 498 -13.63 14.97 23.53
C VAL A 498 -14.54 13.95 24.20
N HIS A 499 -15.41 14.36 25.13
CA HIS A 499 -16.39 13.43 25.74
C HIS A 499 -17.37 12.84 24.73
N ILE A 500 -17.89 13.66 23.80
CA ILE A 500 -18.78 13.20 22.72
C ILE A 500 -18.04 12.18 21.84
N LEU A 501 -16.80 12.48 21.43
CA LEU A 501 -16.00 11.55 20.65
C LEU A 501 -15.72 10.24 21.39
N ARG A 502 -15.35 10.32 22.67
CA ARG A 502 -15.06 9.15 23.52
C ARG A 502 -16.30 8.27 23.72
N LYS A 503 -17.50 8.85 23.77
CA LYS A 503 -18.75 8.09 23.83
C LYS A 503 -18.95 7.21 22.59
N ALA A 504 -18.61 7.72 21.40
CA ALA A 504 -18.71 6.96 20.17
C ALA A 504 -17.50 6.02 19.95
N ARG A 505 -16.30 6.46 20.37
CA ARG A 505 -15.02 5.81 20.11
C ARG A 505 -14.15 5.82 21.37
N PRO A 506 -14.40 4.88 22.31
CA PRO A 506 -13.73 4.87 23.61
C PRO A 506 -12.21 4.72 23.51
N ASP A 507 -11.73 3.88 22.59
CA ASP A 507 -10.33 3.49 22.50
C ASP A 507 -9.56 4.15 21.35
N THR A 508 -10.23 4.87 20.44
CA THR A 508 -9.54 5.49 19.30
C THR A 508 -8.63 6.63 19.80
N PRO A 509 -7.32 6.64 19.47
CA PRO A 509 -6.42 7.74 19.81
C PRO A 509 -6.95 9.11 19.41
N ILE A 510 -6.72 10.10 20.28
CA ILE A 510 -6.99 11.53 19.98
C ILE A 510 -5.68 12.30 20.15
N LEU A 511 -5.27 13.02 19.12
CA LEU A 511 -4.15 13.95 19.13
C LEU A 511 -4.69 15.39 19.16
N MET A 512 -4.48 16.08 20.28
CA MET A 512 -4.79 17.50 20.42
C MET A 512 -3.59 18.33 19.98
N VAL A 513 -3.80 19.33 19.13
CA VAL A 513 -2.73 20.10 18.52
C VAL A 513 -2.87 21.58 18.82
N GLU A 514 -1.80 22.15 19.35
CA GLU A 514 -1.66 23.59 19.58
C GLU A 514 -1.62 24.39 18.27
N SER A 515 -1.92 25.69 18.37
CA SER A 515 -1.72 26.61 17.26
C SER A 515 -0.22 26.78 16.99
N PRO A 516 0.23 26.72 15.72
CA PRO A 516 1.63 26.98 15.37
C PRO A 516 2.02 28.45 15.55
N LEU A 517 1.04 29.34 15.68
CA LEU A 517 1.20 30.80 15.70
C LEU A 517 0.29 31.43 16.76
N GLU A 518 0.73 32.53 17.36
CA GLU A 518 -0.13 33.38 18.17
C GLU A 518 -0.92 34.33 17.27
N LEU A 519 -2.25 34.26 17.34
CA LEU A 519 -3.14 35.02 16.46
C LEU A 519 -3.96 36.05 17.25
N PRO A 520 -4.12 37.29 16.75
CA PRO A 520 -4.93 38.29 17.41
C PRO A 520 -6.38 37.83 17.62
N ASN A 521 -6.93 38.08 18.81
CA ASN A 521 -8.30 37.72 19.19
C ASN A 521 -8.63 36.21 19.10
N ARG A 522 -7.61 35.34 19.15
CA ARG A 522 -7.76 33.89 19.24
C ARG A 522 -7.23 33.37 20.56
N ALA A 523 -7.68 32.18 20.94
CA ALA A 523 -7.17 31.50 22.12
C ALA A 523 -5.67 31.23 22.00
N GLY A 524 -4.97 31.31 23.13
CA GLY A 524 -3.60 30.87 23.22
C GLY A 524 -3.49 29.36 23.39
N ASN A 525 -2.26 28.86 23.32
CA ASN A 525 -1.96 27.45 23.57
C ASN A 525 -2.20 27.04 25.03
N LYS A 526 -2.25 28.01 25.96
CA LYS A 526 -2.49 27.76 27.38
C LYS A 526 -3.86 27.12 27.63
N GLU A 527 -4.91 27.63 27.00
CA GLU A 527 -6.29 27.16 27.22
C GLU A 527 -6.46 25.71 26.75
N LEU A 528 -5.89 25.36 25.58
CA LEU A 528 -5.90 23.98 25.08
C LEU A 528 -5.13 23.04 26.01
N LYS A 529 -3.98 23.48 26.53
CA LYS A 529 -3.17 22.72 27.46
C LYS A 529 -3.90 22.46 28.78
N ASP A 530 -4.66 23.43 29.27
CA ASP A 530 -5.46 23.27 30.48
C ASP A 530 -6.62 22.30 30.25
N ALA A 531 -7.30 22.38 29.10
CA ALA A 531 -8.32 21.39 28.72
C ALA A 531 -7.74 19.96 28.64
N PHE A 532 -6.54 19.80 28.05
CA PHE A 532 -5.84 18.51 28.01
C PHE A 532 -5.53 17.96 29.41
N LYS A 533 -5.10 18.81 30.35
CA LYS A 533 -4.88 18.42 31.75
C LYS A 533 -6.17 17.97 32.42
N THR A 534 -7.27 18.69 32.20
CA THR A 534 -8.59 18.32 32.72
C THR A 534 -8.99 16.93 32.25
N LEU A 535 -8.93 16.67 30.94
CA LEU A 535 -9.25 15.36 30.35
C LEU A 535 -8.34 14.25 30.90
N THR A 536 -7.05 14.53 31.06
CA THR A 536 -6.10 13.56 31.64
C THR A 536 -6.43 13.26 33.11
N ALA A 537 -6.80 14.29 33.90
CA ALA A 537 -7.19 14.13 35.30
C ALA A 537 -8.52 13.38 35.47
N GLU A 538 -9.42 13.47 34.49
CA GLU A 538 -10.64 12.66 34.38
C GLU A 538 -10.37 11.20 33.99
N GLY A 539 -9.11 10.83 33.70
CA GLY A 539 -8.72 9.47 33.33
C GLY A 539 -8.89 9.14 31.85
N GLN A 540 -9.04 10.14 30.98
CA GLN A 540 -9.06 9.91 29.53
C GLN A 540 -7.72 9.34 29.06
N THR A 541 -7.73 8.13 28.52
CA THR A 541 -6.55 7.45 28.01
C THR A 541 -6.40 7.65 26.49
N ARG A 542 -5.22 7.27 25.96
CA ARG A 542 -4.88 7.39 24.52
C ARG A 542 -5.11 8.81 23.98
N LEU A 543 -4.82 9.79 24.84
CA LEU A 543 -4.86 11.21 24.55
C LEU A 543 -3.42 11.72 24.39
N TYR A 544 -3.14 12.33 23.25
CA TYR A 544 -1.81 12.77 22.84
C TYR A 544 -1.82 14.27 22.57
N TYR A 545 -0.65 14.88 22.60
CA TYR A 545 -0.51 16.33 22.51
C TYR A 545 0.66 16.71 21.59
N LEU A 546 0.45 17.69 20.70
CA LEU A 546 1.49 18.24 19.83
C LEU A 546 1.67 19.75 20.07
N LEU A 547 2.91 20.15 20.31
CA LEU A 547 3.28 21.53 20.62
C LEU A 547 3.31 22.43 19.39
N GLY A 548 2.77 23.64 19.50
CA GLY A 548 2.65 24.63 18.42
C GLY A 548 4.00 25.03 17.84
N GLN A 549 4.93 25.38 18.73
CA GLN A 549 6.28 25.82 18.38
C GLN A 549 7.07 24.81 17.53
N SER A 550 6.74 23.51 17.62
CA SER A 550 7.43 22.47 16.85
C SER A 550 7.03 22.44 15.38
N GLN A 551 5.86 22.97 15.04
CA GLN A 551 5.24 22.82 13.72
C GLN A 551 5.90 23.69 12.64
N LEU A 552 6.18 24.96 12.94
CA LEU A 552 6.93 25.85 12.05
C LEU A 552 8.40 26.00 12.44
N ALA A 553 8.75 25.64 13.69
CA ALA A 553 10.14 25.61 14.17
C ALA A 553 10.96 26.89 13.90
N GLY A 554 10.32 28.06 14.01
CA GLY A 554 10.97 29.36 13.77
C GLY A 554 11.20 29.70 12.29
N GLU A 555 10.58 28.98 11.36
CA GLU A 555 10.69 29.23 9.92
C GLU A 555 10.02 30.55 9.52
N GLU A 556 10.83 31.58 9.25
CA GLU A 556 10.39 32.94 8.92
C GLU A 556 9.55 33.00 7.63
N ASN A 557 9.86 32.13 6.65
CA ASN A 557 9.12 32.02 5.38
C ASN A 557 8.08 30.89 5.41
N GLY A 558 7.70 30.47 6.62
CA GLY A 558 6.77 29.35 6.84
C GLY A 558 5.33 29.68 6.47
N THR A 559 4.98 30.96 6.27
CA THR A 559 3.62 31.42 5.97
C THR A 559 3.58 32.36 4.78
N VAL A 560 2.44 32.39 4.08
CA VAL A 560 2.21 33.31 2.95
C VAL A 560 1.76 34.70 3.42
N ASP A 561 1.02 34.76 4.52
CA ASP A 561 0.33 35.97 5.00
C ASP A 561 0.43 36.18 6.52
N GLY A 562 1.37 35.49 7.18
CA GLY A 562 1.50 35.50 8.64
C GLY A 562 0.60 34.51 9.36
N VAL A 563 -0.26 33.76 8.65
CA VAL A 563 -1.16 32.76 9.23
C VAL A 563 -1.09 31.43 8.48
N HIS A 564 -1.26 31.47 7.17
CA HIS A 564 -1.42 30.30 6.33
C HIS A 564 -0.07 29.75 5.87
N PRO A 565 0.23 28.46 6.08
CA PRO A 565 1.52 27.92 5.69
C PRO A 565 1.78 27.95 4.19
N THR A 566 3.04 28.19 3.83
CA THR A 566 3.57 27.88 2.49
C THR A 566 3.82 26.36 2.38
N ASP A 567 4.21 25.86 1.21
CA ASP A 567 4.65 24.46 1.07
C ASP A 567 5.80 24.10 2.03
N LEU A 568 6.71 25.05 2.30
CA LEU A 568 7.77 24.88 3.29
C LEU A 568 7.17 24.74 4.69
N GLY A 569 6.24 25.63 5.06
CA GLY A 569 5.51 25.55 6.32
C GLY A 569 4.77 24.23 6.49
N PHE A 570 4.00 23.80 5.49
CA PHE A 570 3.30 22.50 5.53
C PHE A 570 4.25 21.31 5.62
N HIS A 571 5.39 21.36 4.95
CA HIS A 571 6.42 20.32 5.10
C HIS A 571 6.99 20.31 6.52
N ARG A 572 7.29 21.46 7.12
CA ARG A 572 7.72 21.56 8.53
C ARG A 572 6.67 20.99 9.49
N MET A 573 5.40 21.32 9.26
CA MET A 573 4.29 20.75 10.01
C MET A 573 4.32 19.22 9.88
N ALA A 574 4.35 18.67 8.67
CA ALA A 574 4.40 17.22 8.49
C ALA A 574 5.60 16.57 9.20
N VAL A 575 6.78 17.21 9.21
CA VAL A 575 7.95 16.74 9.97
C VAL A 575 7.68 16.70 11.47
N ALA A 576 7.01 17.71 12.03
CA ALA A 576 6.66 17.76 13.46
C ALA A 576 5.61 16.72 13.86
N TYR A 577 4.63 16.49 12.99
CA TYR A 577 3.57 15.51 13.20
C TYR A 577 4.07 14.06 13.10
N LYS A 578 5.01 13.78 12.18
CA LYS A 578 5.49 12.43 11.88
C LYS A 578 5.89 11.60 13.10
N PRO A 579 6.75 12.06 14.04
CA PRO A 579 7.13 11.24 15.19
C PRO A 579 5.95 10.94 16.13
N VAL A 580 5.05 11.90 16.35
CA VAL A 580 3.90 11.73 17.25
C VAL A 580 2.88 10.77 16.64
N LEU A 581 2.48 11.01 15.38
CA LEU A 581 1.56 10.12 14.68
C LEU A 581 2.17 8.73 14.47
N GLY A 582 3.46 8.64 14.14
CA GLY A 582 4.14 7.35 13.99
C GLY A 582 4.10 6.52 15.28
N ALA A 583 4.32 7.16 16.44
CA ALA A 583 4.20 6.49 17.72
C ALA A 583 2.75 6.05 18.02
N ILE A 584 1.76 6.89 17.72
CA ILE A 584 0.34 6.56 17.91
C ILE A 584 -0.04 5.35 17.05
N LEU A 585 0.27 5.38 15.75
CA LEU A 585 -0.11 4.35 14.81
C LEU A 585 0.56 3.00 15.15
N ALA A 586 1.84 3.01 15.55
CA ALA A 586 2.56 1.79 15.95
C ALA A 586 1.99 1.10 17.21
N THR A 587 1.20 1.81 18.03
CA THR A 587 0.52 1.21 19.21
C THR A 587 -0.81 0.53 18.86
N GLN A 588 -1.25 0.61 17.60
CA GLN A 588 -2.45 -0.08 17.10
C GLN A 588 -2.14 -1.41 16.44
N ASP A 589 -0.87 -1.63 16.11
CA ASP A 589 -0.35 -2.82 15.44
C ASP A 589 0.05 -3.94 16.43
N LYS A 590 -0.37 -3.81 17.69
CA LYS A 590 -0.24 -4.78 18.78
C LYS A 590 -1.61 -5.04 19.38
#